data_AF-A0A0V0Q316-F1
#
_entry.id   AF-A0A0V0Q316-F1
#
_cell.length_a   1.000
_cell.length_b   1.000
_cell.length_c   1.000
_cell.angle_alpha   90.00
_cell.angle_beta   90.00
_cell.angle_gamma   90.00
#
_symmetry.space_group_name_H-M   'P 1'
#
loop_
_entity.id
_entity.type
_entity.pdbx_description
1 polymer ?
#
loop_
_entity_poly.entity_id
_entity_poly.type
_entity_poly.pdbx_seq_one_letter_code
_entity_poly.pdbx_strand_id
1 'polypeptide(L)'
;MRRDPDALARLERIARLKADMELRRLAAFRAHVEAARHRIDQLEAELETIYRSDRPFSIAEARLTNALAGERSRALLAAEEELARLLPGYELARQAAAREFGRGEAVHALRQNLIARRRQDRLRRGGG
;
A
#
# COMPACT_ATOMS: atom_id res chain seq x y z
N MET A 1 9.41 35.27 -12.25
CA MET A 1 10.33 34.21 -11.78
C MET A 1 11.09 33.62 -12.97
N ARG A 2 12.42 33.76 -13.04
CA ARG A 2 13.21 33.03 -14.05
C ARG A 2 13.12 31.53 -13.72
N ARG A 3 12.60 30.73 -14.65
CA ARG A 3 12.61 29.26 -14.53
C ARG A 3 14.06 28.80 -14.67
N ASP A 4 14.63 28.32 -13.58
CA ASP A 4 16.02 27.87 -13.49
C ASP A 4 16.09 26.34 -13.34
N PRO A 5 16.73 25.60 -14.28
CA PRO A 5 16.90 24.16 -14.24
C PRO A 5 17.57 23.68 -12.96
N ASP A 6 18.47 24.47 -12.38
CA ASP A 6 19.17 24.08 -11.16
C ASP A 6 18.25 24.15 -9.95
N ALA A 7 17.36 25.16 -9.90
CA ALA A 7 16.29 25.22 -8.92
C ALA A 7 15.30 24.05 -9.07
N LEU A 8 14.91 23.71 -10.30
CA LEU A 8 14.06 22.54 -10.55
C LEU A 8 14.75 21.21 -10.19
N ALA A 9 16.07 21.09 -10.42
CA ALA A 9 16.83 19.91 -10.01
C ALA A 9 16.87 19.75 -8.48
N ARG A 10 16.99 20.85 -7.73
CA ARG A 10 16.88 20.81 -6.26
C ARG A 10 15.49 20.40 -5.81
N LEU A 11 14.43 20.95 -6.42
CA LEU A 11 13.04 20.58 -6.11
C LEU A 11 12.76 19.11 -6.44
N GLU A 12 13.26 18.61 -7.57
CA GLU A 12 13.13 17.20 -7.96
C GLU A 12 13.74 16.27 -6.91
N ARG A 13 14.94 16.60 -6.41
CA ARG A 13 15.58 15.81 -5.33
C ARG A 13 14.73 15.78 -4.07
N ILE A 14 14.19 16.92 -3.64
CA ILE A 14 13.32 16.99 -2.45
C ILE A 14 12.03 16.19 -2.67
N ALA A 15 11.41 16.33 -3.84
CA ALA A 15 10.18 15.61 -4.17
C ALA A 15 10.40 14.09 -4.19
N ARG A 16 11.52 13.62 -4.75
CA ARG A 16 11.90 12.19 -4.72
C ARG A 16 12.09 11.67 -3.30
N LEU A 17 12.81 12.40 -2.44
CA LEU A 17 12.98 12.00 -1.04
C LEU A 17 11.64 11.89 -0.31
N LYS A 18 10.71 12.82 -0.55
CA LYS A 18 9.35 12.75 0.04
C LYS A 18 8.57 11.56 -0.50
N ALA A 19 8.61 11.32 -1.81
CA ALA A 19 7.97 10.16 -2.42
C ALA A 19 8.51 8.84 -1.82
N ASP A 20 9.83 8.72 -1.66
CA ASP A 20 10.46 7.54 -1.05
C ASP A 20 10.00 7.32 0.39
N MET A 21 9.87 8.39 1.18
CA MET A 21 9.36 8.30 2.55
C MET A 21 7.91 7.81 2.61
N GLU A 22 7.02 8.37 1.78
CA GLU A 22 5.63 7.94 1.74
C GLU A 22 5.47 6.52 1.17
N LEU A 23 6.31 6.11 0.21
CA LEU A 23 6.33 4.74 -0.30
C LEU A 23 6.75 3.73 0.77
N ARG A 24 7.76 4.06 1.59
CA ARG A 24 8.15 3.22 2.73
C ARG A 24 7.03 3.11 3.77
N ARG A 25 6.35 4.22 4.06
CA ARG A 25 5.18 4.22 4.94
C ARG A 25 4.07 3.34 4.39
N LEU A 26 3.74 3.47 3.11
CA LEU A 26 2.75 2.62 2.45
C LEU A 26 3.14 1.14 2.50
N ALA A 27 4.42 0.81 2.29
CA ALA A 27 4.91 -0.57 2.37
C ALA A 27 4.69 -1.18 3.76
N ALA A 28 4.92 -0.42 4.83
CA ALA A 28 4.63 -0.86 6.20
C ALA A 28 3.13 -1.13 6.41
N PHE A 29 2.25 -0.20 6.01
CA PHE A 29 0.80 -0.43 6.07
C PHE A 29 0.37 -1.66 5.27
N ARG A 30 0.93 -1.84 4.06
CA ARG A 30 0.65 -3.00 3.22
C ARG A 30 1.03 -4.30 3.94
N ALA A 31 2.20 -4.37 4.56
CA ALA A 31 2.62 -5.56 5.30
C ALA A 31 1.62 -5.93 6.42
N HIS A 32 1.10 -4.94 7.15
CA HIS A 32 0.08 -5.18 8.17
C HIS A 32 -1.25 -5.67 7.58
N VAL A 33 -1.70 -5.07 6.48
CA VAL A 33 -2.93 -5.48 5.79
C VAL A 33 -2.83 -6.91 5.25
N GLU A 34 -1.72 -7.26 4.60
CA GLU A 34 -1.52 -8.63 4.09
C GLU A 34 -1.42 -9.64 5.22
N ALA A 35 -0.74 -9.31 6.33
CA ALA A 35 -0.69 -10.19 7.50
C ALA A 35 -2.09 -10.43 8.11
N ALA A 36 -2.92 -9.39 8.21
CA ALA A 36 -4.30 -9.52 8.70
C ALA A 36 -5.16 -10.38 7.76
N ARG A 37 -5.02 -10.21 6.44
CA ARG A 37 -5.70 -11.05 5.44
C ARG A 37 -5.28 -12.51 5.53
N HIS A 38 -3.98 -12.78 5.58
CA HIS A 38 -3.49 -14.15 5.75
C HIS A 38 -4.00 -14.80 7.04
N ARG A 39 -4.15 -14.03 8.11
CA ARG A 39 -4.73 -14.54 9.35
C ARG A 39 -6.21 -14.91 9.19
N ILE A 40 -6.98 -14.11 8.47
CA ILE A 40 -8.38 -14.40 8.12
C ILE A 40 -8.46 -15.70 7.30
N ASP A 41 -7.68 -15.79 6.22
CA ASP A 41 -7.64 -16.97 5.34
C ASP A 41 -7.32 -18.26 6.13
N GLN A 42 -6.37 -18.18 7.08
CA GLN A 42 -6.01 -19.30 7.95
C GLN A 42 -7.17 -19.72 8.86
N LEU A 43 -7.86 -18.77 9.49
CA LEU A 43 -8.98 -19.04 10.39
C LEU A 43 -10.18 -19.64 9.64
N GLU A 44 -10.44 -19.17 8.43
CA GLU A 44 -11.46 -19.75 7.54
C GLU A 44 -11.13 -21.20 7.17
N ALA A 45 -9.88 -21.48 6.80
CA ALA A 45 -9.43 -22.84 6.49
C ALA A 45 -9.49 -23.79 7.71
N GLU A 46 -9.15 -23.29 8.90
CA GLU A 46 -9.29 -24.02 10.17
C GLU A 46 -10.76 -24.34 10.46
N LEU A 47 -11.67 -23.37 10.29
CA LEU A 47 -13.12 -23.59 10.45
C LEU A 47 -13.64 -24.65 9.49
N GLU A 48 -13.27 -24.56 8.21
CA GLU A 48 -13.65 -25.55 7.20
C GLU A 48 -13.17 -26.95 7.59
N THR A 49 -11.94 -27.05 8.11
CA THR A 49 -11.38 -28.33 8.59
C THR A 49 -12.15 -28.89 9.79
N ILE A 50 -12.56 -28.03 10.73
CA ILE A 50 -13.36 -28.41 11.89
C ILE A 50 -14.71 -28.99 11.45
N TYR A 51 -15.36 -28.35 10.46
CA TYR A 51 -16.66 -28.78 9.96
C TYR A 51 -16.61 -30.00 9.04
N ARG A 52 -15.53 -30.19 8.28
CA ARG A 52 -15.32 -31.39 7.43
C ARG A 52 -14.87 -32.64 8.19
N SER A 53 -14.93 -32.65 9.52
CA SER A 53 -14.48 -33.80 10.32
C SER A 53 -15.26 -35.08 9.96
N ASP A 54 -14.57 -36.06 9.38
CA ASP A 54 -15.11 -37.40 9.05
C ASP A 54 -15.17 -38.35 10.27
N ARG A 55 -15.04 -37.81 11.48
CA ARG A 55 -15.08 -38.63 12.70
C ARG A 55 -16.47 -39.20 12.95
N PRO A 56 -16.58 -40.43 13.47
CA PRO A 56 -17.86 -40.99 13.87
C PRO A 56 -18.59 -40.06 14.83
N PHE A 57 -19.88 -39.84 14.57
CA PHE A 57 -20.69 -38.97 15.38
C PHE A 57 -20.78 -39.48 16.83
N SER A 58 -20.52 -38.58 17.77
CA SER A 58 -20.86 -38.76 19.18
C SER A 58 -21.22 -37.40 19.79
N ILE A 59 -21.98 -37.40 20.88
CA ILE A 59 -22.32 -36.15 21.59
C ILE A 59 -21.05 -35.45 22.11
N ALA A 60 -20.06 -36.23 22.57
CA ALA A 60 -18.79 -35.70 23.03
C ALA A 60 -18.03 -35.00 21.89
N GLU A 61 -17.93 -35.64 20.72
CA GLU A 61 -17.29 -35.05 19.54
C GLU A 61 -18.06 -33.81 19.07
N ALA A 62 -19.39 -33.85 19.02
CA ALA A 62 -20.20 -32.71 18.61
C ALA A 62 -20.00 -31.48 19.54
N ARG A 63 -19.89 -31.70 20.85
CA ARG A 63 -19.58 -30.62 21.81
C ARG A 63 -18.18 -30.06 21.60
N LEU A 64 -17.20 -30.91 21.35
CA LEU A 64 -15.83 -30.50 21.06
C LEU A 64 -15.75 -29.68 19.77
N THR A 65 -16.32 -30.17 18.67
CA THR A 65 -16.41 -29.48 17.38
C THR A 65 -17.06 -28.11 17.54
N ASN A 66 -18.17 -28.02 18.27
CA ASN A 66 -18.85 -26.74 18.51
C ASN A 66 -18.01 -25.76 19.35
N ALA A 67 -17.29 -26.26 20.37
CA ALA A 67 -16.41 -25.42 21.17
C ALA A 67 -15.26 -24.85 20.33
N LEU A 68 -14.60 -25.69 19.52
CA LEU A 68 -13.52 -25.29 18.62
C LEU A 68 -14.02 -24.32 17.54
N ALA A 69 -15.14 -24.62 16.91
CA ALA A 69 -15.75 -23.73 15.92
C ALA A 69 -16.10 -22.37 16.54
N GLY A 70 -16.72 -22.35 17.72
CA GLY A 70 -17.05 -21.12 18.42
C GLY A 70 -15.83 -20.27 18.79
N GLU A 71 -14.72 -20.91 19.18
CA GLU A 71 -13.45 -20.22 19.41
C GLU A 71 -12.90 -19.59 18.12
N ARG A 72 -12.82 -20.37 17.02
CA ARG A 72 -12.28 -19.90 15.75
C ARG A 72 -13.15 -18.83 15.10
N SER A 73 -14.48 -18.94 15.18
CA SER A 73 -15.39 -17.91 14.69
C SER A 73 -15.21 -16.57 15.43
N ARG A 74 -15.00 -16.58 16.75
CA ARG A 74 -14.70 -15.34 17.50
C ARG A 74 -13.35 -14.75 17.10
N ALA A 75 -12.34 -15.60 16.89
CA ALA A 75 -11.03 -15.15 16.42
C ALA A 75 -11.11 -14.56 15.00
N LEU A 76 -11.92 -15.14 14.12
CA LEU A 76 -12.17 -14.65 12.76
C LEU A 76 -12.81 -13.26 12.79
N LEU A 77 -13.89 -13.08 13.55
CA LEU A 77 -14.54 -11.77 13.71
C LEU A 77 -13.57 -10.70 14.23
N ALA A 78 -12.74 -11.04 15.22
CA ALA A 78 -11.74 -10.11 15.75
C ALA A 78 -10.68 -9.72 14.70
N ALA A 79 -10.26 -10.66 13.85
CA ALA A 79 -9.32 -10.41 12.76
C ALA A 79 -9.93 -9.57 11.64
N GLU A 80 -11.21 -9.79 11.30
CA GLU A 80 -11.96 -8.98 10.34
C GLU A 80 -12.12 -7.54 10.83
N GLU A 81 -12.46 -7.34 12.12
CA GLU A 81 -12.52 -6.02 12.73
C GLU A 81 -11.15 -5.33 12.73
N GLU A 82 -10.07 -6.06 12.99
CA GLU A 82 -8.71 -5.53 12.91
C GLU A 82 -8.38 -5.05 11.50
N LEU A 83 -8.68 -5.88 10.48
CA LEU A 83 -8.50 -5.49 9.08
C LEU A 83 -9.33 -4.25 8.74
N ALA A 84 -10.59 -4.19 9.16
CA ALA A 84 -11.46 -3.05 8.95
C ALA A 84 -10.89 -1.76 9.57
N ARG A 85 -10.24 -1.85 10.73
CA ARG A 85 -9.54 -0.71 11.37
C ARG A 85 -8.28 -0.28 10.62
N LEU A 86 -7.57 -1.20 9.98
CA LEU A 86 -6.33 -0.92 9.24
C LEU A 86 -6.58 -0.27 7.86
N LEU A 87 -7.67 -0.64 7.19
CA LEU A 87 -7.96 -0.21 5.81
C LEU A 87 -7.98 1.31 5.60
N PRO A 88 -8.60 2.14 6.47
CA PRO A 88 -8.57 3.60 6.29
C PRO A 88 -7.15 4.16 6.31
N GLY A 89 -6.30 3.68 7.24
CA GLY A 89 -4.91 4.12 7.35
C GLY A 89 -4.09 3.72 6.11
N TYR A 90 -4.32 2.52 5.59
CA TYR A 90 -3.72 2.04 4.35
C TYR A 90 -4.10 2.92 3.15
N GLU A 91 -5.39 3.23 2.98
CA GLU A 91 -5.85 4.07 1.87
C GLU A 91 -5.31 5.51 1.96
N LEU A 92 -5.23 6.08 3.17
CA LEU A 92 -4.60 7.39 3.37
C LEU A 92 -3.11 7.36 2.99
N ALA A 93 -2.38 6.33 3.40
CA ALA A 93 -0.97 6.16 3.03
C ALA A 93 -0.80 5.97 1.52
N ARG A 94 -1.72 5.22 0.88
CA ARG A 94 -1.72 4.99 -0.56
C ARG A 94 -1.93 6.28 -1.34
N GLN A 95 -2.89 7.11 -0.93
CA GLN A 95 -3.14 8.42 -1.53
C GLN A 95 -1.97 9.39 -1.30
N ALA A 96 -1.35 9.38 -0.12
CA ALA A 96 -0.18 10.21 0.17
C ALA A 96 1.01 9.84 -0.73
N ALA A 97 1.33 8.55 -0.82
CA ALA A 97 2.39 8.03 -1.68
C ALA A 97 2.15 8.37 -3.16
N ALA A 98 0.93 8.15 -3.67
CA ALA A 98 0.56 8.50 -5.03
C ALA A 98 0.73 9.99 -5.34
N ARG A 99 0.33 10.86 -4.39
CA ARG A 99 0.46 12.32 -4.54
C ARG A 99 1.92 12.78 -4.57
N GLU A 100 2.75 12.31 -3.64
CA GLU A 100 4.16 12.73 -3.59
C GLU A 100 4.97 12.15 -4.75
N PHE A 101 4.68 10.92 -5.17
CA PHE A 101 5.24 10.35 -6.39
C PHE A 101 4.86 11.19 -7.62
N GLY A 102 3.57 11.48 -7.80
CA GLY A 102 3.10 12.32 -8.91
C GLY A 102 3.69 13.73 -8.91
N ARG A 103 3.93 14.32 -7.73
CA ARG A 103 4.66 15.60 -7.60
C ARG A 103 6.09 15.49 -8.09
N GLY A 104 6.80 14.42 -7.72
CA GLY A 104 8.15 14.13 -8.22
C GLY A 104 8.20 14.06 -9.74
N GLU A 105 7.27 13.32 -10.34
CA GLU A 105 7.15 13.16 -11.80
C GLU A 105 6.83 14.49 -12.49
N ALA A 106 5.93 15.30 -11.93
CA ALA A 106 5.61 16.62 -12.48
C ALA A 106 6.84 17.55 -12.48
N VAL A 107 7.61 17.59 -11.38
CA VAL A 107 8.84 18.41 -11.31
C VAL A 107 9.90 17.91 -12.30
N HIS A 108 10.05 16.58 -12.41
CA HIS A 108 10.94 15.97 -13.40
C HIS A 108 10.57 16.40 -14.83
N ALA A 109 9.30 16.25 -15.21
CA ALA A 109 8.79 16.63 -16.53
C ALA A 109 9.00 18.13 -16.82
N LEU A 110 8.73 18.99 -15.83
CA LEU A 110 8.98 20.43 -15.95
C LEU A 110 10.47 20.74 -16.19
N ARG A 111 11.38 20.04 -15.49
CA ARG A 111 12.82 20.20 -15.69
C ARG A 111 13.24 19.80 -17.09
N GLN A 112 12.78 18.64 -17.58
CA GLN A 112 13.10 18.17 -18.93
C GLN A 112 12.60 19.13 -20.01
N ASN A 113 11.36 19.60 -19.87
CA ASN A 113 10.78 20.59 -20.79
C ASN A 113 11.59 21.90 -20.84
N LEU A 114 12.09 22.36 -19.69
CA LEU A 114 12.90 23.57 -19.63
C LEU A 114 14.28 23.39 -20.27
N ILE A 115 14.92 22.24 -20.05
CA ILE A 115 16.21 21.89 -20.67
C ILE A 115 16.05 21.81 -22.20
N ALA A 116 15.01 21.13 -22.67
CA ALA A 116 14.71 21.00 -24.09
C ALA A 116 14.48 22.37 -24.77
N ARG A 117 13.69 23.25 -24.15
CA ARG A 117 13.48 24.63 -24.64
C ARG A 117 14.78 25.42 -24.72
N ARG A 118 15.61 25.39 -23.67
CA ARG A 118 16.92 26.07 -23.68
C ARG A 118 17.84 25.54 -24.79
N ARG A 119 17.79 24.24 -25.09
CA ARG A 119 18.54 23.64 -26.20
C ARG A 119 18.04 24.16 -27.55
N GLN A 120 16.73 24.20 -27.76
CA GLN A 120 16.12 24.75 -28.97
C GLN A 120 16.45 26.23 -29.18
N ASP A 121 16.40 27.05 -28.12
CA ASP A 121 16.71 28.47 -28.19
C ASP A 121 18.18 28.72 -28.57
N ARG A 122 19.12 27.90 -28.09
CA ARG A 122 20.54 27.99 -28.50
C ARG A 122 20.72 27.63 -29.97
N LEU A 123 20.08 26.56 -30.44
CA LEU A 123 20.13 26.15 -31.85
C LEU A 123 19.60 27.24 -32.78
N ARG A 124 18.53 27.93 -32.40
CA ARG A 124 17.96 29.05 -33.15
C ARG A 124 18.86 30.29 -33.20
N ARG A 125 19.67 30.52 -32.16
CA ARG A 125 20.58 31.68 -32.06
C ARG A 125 21.95 31.46 -32.70
N GLY A 126 22.39 30.21 -32.83
CA GLY A 126 23.66 29.85 -33.46
C GLY A 126 23.56 29.48 -34.94
N GLY A 127 22.37 29.55 -35.53
CA GLY A 127 22.09 29.20 -36.94
C GLY A 127 21.65 30.38 -37.80
N GLY A 128 21.91 31.62 -37.37
CA GLY A 128 21.75 32.85 -38.17
C GLY A 128 23.06 33.61 -38.17
#